data_AF-A0A7V9ML77-F1
#
_entry.id   AF-A0A7V9ML77-F1
#
_cell.length_a   1.000
_cell.length_b   1.000
_cell.length_c   1.000
_cell.angle_alpha   90.00
_cell.angle_beta   90.00
_cell.angle_gamma   90.00
#
_symmetry.space_group_name_H-M   'P 1'
#
loop_
_entity.id
_entity.type
_entity.pdbx_description
1 polymer ?
#
loop_
_entity_poly.entity_id
_entity_poly.type
_entity_poly.pdbx_seq_one_letter_code
_entity_poly.pdbx_strand_id
1 'polypeptide(L)'
;MRTLFYIILALLFSLKAYAQKENKLIREGNKQYEKGEFSEAQTNYLRAVDENNNSFNGAFNLGNSLYKQEKYEEAAAQFKTLTQTAPDKPIKAKAFHNLGNSLLKAEKYEESIDAYKNALRNQPDDDQARYNLAYAMQKLKQQQEQENKNEDKKEDKKEDKKEDKKEEEKKDKKEEKKEDKKNQDQKDQQKEPQKPKDQMSREEAQRLLEAMEREDKNIQEKLKKQKTTVGVDIEKDW
;
A
#
# COMPACT_ATOMS: atom_id res chain seq x y z
N MET A 1 28.68 -29.00 -37.59
CA MET A 1 28.39 -27.59 -37.97
C MET A 1 27.00 -27.42 -38.57
N ARG A 2 26.66 -28.08 -39.69
CA ARG A 2 25.32 -27.94 -40.31
C ARG A 2 24.15 -28.40 -39.42
N THR A 3 24.24 -29.55 -38.76
CA THR A 3 23.20 -30.06 -37.84
C THR A 3 23.02 -29.18 -36.60
N LEU A 4 24.12 -28.68 -36.01
CA LEU A 4 24.09 -27.73 -34.91
C LEU A 4 23.43 -26.40 -35.32
N PHE A 5 23.67 -25.95 -36.56
CA PHE A 5 23.01 -24.77 -37.12
C PHE A 5 21.49 -24.96 -37.25
N TYR A 6 21.02 -26.11 -37.73
CA TYR A 6 19.58 -26.40 -37.80
C TYR A 6 18.91 -26.56 -36.42
N ILE A 7 19.61 -27.11 -35.42
CA ILE A 7 19.12 -27.19 -34.04
C ILE A 7 18.99 -25.79 -33.43
N ILE A 8 20.01 -24.93 -33.61
CA ILE A 8 19.96 -23.53 -33.16
C ILE A 8 18.85 -22.77 -33.89
N LEU A 9 18.70 -22.97 -35.21
CA LEU A 9 17.64 -22.34 -36.00
C LEU A 9 16.23 -22.78 -35.54
N ALA A 10 16.04 -24.07 -35.23
CA ALA A 10 14.77 -24.60 -34.73
C ALA A 10 14.45 -24.11 -33.30
N LEU A 11 15.45 -24.02 -32.41
CA LEU A 11 15.31 -23.43 -31.07
C LEU A 11 14.97 -21.94 -31.12
N LEU A 12 15.56 -21.19 -32.06
CA LEU A 12 15.21 -19.78 -32.26
C LEU A 12 13.79 -19.62 -32.82
N PHE A 13 13.32 -20.56 -33.63
CA PHE A 13 11.97 -20.54 -34.21
C PHE A 13 10.88 -20.87 -33.18
N SER A 14 11.13 -21.81 -32.27
CA SER A 14 10.18 -22.14 -31.20
C SER A 14 10.00 -20.99 -30.22
N LEU A 15 11.07 -20.30 -29.82
CA LEU A 15 11.01 -19.11 -28.96
C LEU A 15 10.18 -17.96 -29.58
N LYS A 16 10.26 -17.78 -30.91
CA LYS A 16 9.48 -16.77 -31.64
C LYS A 16 7.97 -17.03 -31.58
N ALA A 17 7.55 -18.29 -31.60
CA ALA A 17 6.14 -18.68 -31.59
C ALA A 17 5.46 -18.40 -30.24
N TYR A 18 6.13 -18.68 -29.12
CA TYR A 18 5.63 -18.39 -27.77
C TYR A 18 5.43 -16.87 -27.56
N ALA A 19 6.44 -16.06 -27.92
CA ALA A 19 6.35 -14.60 -27.81
C ALA A 19 5.23 -14.01 -28.69
N GLN A 20 4.91 -14.60 -29.84
CA GLN A 20 3.84 -14.10 -30.71
C GLN A 20 2.44 -14.29 -30.09
N LYS A 21 2.23 -15.40 -29.38
CA LYS A 21 0.94 -15.70 -28.74
C LYS A 21 0.69 -14.82 -27.51
N GLU A 22 1.70 -14.65 -26.66
CA GLU A 22 1.70 -13.71 -25.54
C GLU A 22 1.33 -12.29 -26.00
N ASN A 23 2.06 -11.74 -26.98
CA ASN A 23 1.84 -10.38 -27.48
C ASN A 23 0.45 -10.17 -28.10
N LYS A 24 -0.17 -11.23 -28.63
CA LYS A 24 -1.56 -11.16 -29.10
C LYS A 24 -2.53 -11.02 -27.92
N LEU A 25 -2.33 -11.79 -26.85
CA LEU A 25 -3.15 -11.75 -25.64
C LEU A 25 -3.04 -10.39 -24.96
N ILE A 26 -1.83 -9.84 -24.81
CA ILE A 26 -1.63 -8.50 -24.25
C ILE A 26 -2.37 -7.45 -25.08
N ARG A 27 -2.26 -7.47 -26.41
CA ARG A 27 -2.98 -6.49 -27.27
C ARG A 27 -4.50 -6.57 -27.13
N GLU A 28 -5.07 -7.77 -27.05
CA GLU A 28 -6.51 -7.91 -26.84
C GLU A 28 -6.92 -7.43 -25.45
N GLY A 29 -6.12 -7.75 -24.42
CA GLY A 29 -6.30 -7.23 -23.07
C GLY A 29 -6.26 -5.70 -23.02
N ASN A 30 -5.32 -5.07 -23.72
CA ASN A 30 -5.20 -3.60 -23.80
C ASN A 30 -6.45 -2.98 -24.44
N LYS A 31 -6.95 -3.58 -25.53
CA LYS A 31 -8.16 -3.13 -26.21
C LYS A 31 -9.40 -3.22 -25.31
N GLN A 32 -9.53 -4.30 -24.54
CA GLN A 32 -10.63 -4.45 -23.57
C GLN A 32 -10.48 -3.45 -22.42
N TYR A 33 -9.27 -3.25 -21.92
CA TYR A 33 -8.97 -2.28 -20.88
C TYR A 33 -9.38 -0.86 -21.30
N GLU A 34 -9.07 -0.46 -22.54
CA GLU A 34 -9.44 0.84 -23.10
C GLU A 34 -10.96 1.05 -23.21
N LYS A 35 -11.73 -0.03 -23.38
CA LYS A 35 -13.19 0.01 -23.36
C LYS A 35 -13.79 0.00 -21.95
N GLY A 36 -12.97 -0.19 -20.91
CA GLY A 36 -13.43 -0.38 -19.53
C GLY A 36 -13.88 -1.82 -19.21
N GLU A 37 -13.65 -2.77 -20.12
CA GLU A 37 -13.92 -4.21 -19.96
C GLU A 37 -12.80 -4.85 -19.12
N PHE A 38 -12.65 -4.43 -17.86
CA PHE A 38 -11.48 -4.76 -17.05
C PHE A 38 -11.38 -6.23 -16.64
N SER A 39 -12.51 -6.94 -16.53
CA SER A 39 -12.54 -8.37 -16.18
C SER A 39 -12.06 -9.23 -17.36
N GLU A 40 -12.48 -8.87 -18.57
CA GLU A 40 -12.04 -9.49 -19.80
C GLU A 40 -10.55 -9.18 -20.04
N ALA A 41 -10.13 -7.92 -19.82
CA ALA A 41 -8.74 -7.54 -19.90
C ALA A 41 -7.87 -8.36 -18.94
N GLN A 42 -8.30 -8.49 -17.67
CA GLN A 42 -7.67 -9.37 -16.69
C GLN A 42 -7.51 -10.80 -17.21
N THR A 43 -8.56 -11.36 -17.82
CA THR A 43 -8.54 -12.73 -18.36
C THR A 43 -7.48 -12.89 -19.45
N ASN A 44 -7.37 -11.92 -20.35
CA ASN A 44 -6.33 -11.95 -21.39
C ASN A 44 -4.92 -11.76 -20.82
N TYR A 45 -4.73 -10.89 -19.84
CA TYR A 45 -3.43 -10.71 -19.20
C TYR A 45 -3.00 -11.92 -18.38
N LEU A 46 -3.90 -12.59 -17.66
CA LEU A 46 -3.62 -13.86 -16.99
C LEU A 46 -3.13 -14.91 -17.98
N ARG A 47 -3.84 -15.06 -19.10
CA ARG A 47 -3.41 -15.98 -20.17
C ARG A 47 -2.05 -15.59 -20.75
N ALA A 48 -1.75 -14.30 -20.88
CA ALA A 48 -0.43 -13.87 -21.36
C ALA A 48 0.69 -14.29 -20.39
N VAL A 49 0.46 -14.15 -19.09
CA VAL A 49 1.39 -14.61 -18.04
C VAL A 49 1.50 -16.14 -18.04
N ASP A 50 0.42 -16.88 -18.30
CA ASP A 50 0.47 -18.35 -18.39
C ASP A 50 1.26 -18.85 -19.62
N GLU A 51 1.19 -18.13 -20.75
CA GLU A 51 1.99 -18.46 -21.94
C GLU A 51 3.49 -18.13 -21.75
N ASN A 52 3.78 -17.09 -20.96
CA ASN A 52 5.14 -16.69 -20.61
C ASN A 52 5.19 -16.21 -19.15
N ASN A 53 5.64 -17.09 -18.27
CA ASN A 53 5.76 -16.81 -16.82
C ASN A 53 6.67 -15.61 -16.49
N ASN A 54 7.49 -15.16 -17.44
CA ASN A 54 8.35 -13.97 -17.31
C ASN A 54 7.78 -12.73 -18.03
N SER A 55 6.50 -12.74 -18.42
CA SER A 55 5.83 -11.62 -19.09
C SER A 55 5.65 -10.45 -18.12
N PHE A 56 6.60 -9.52 -18.11
CA PHE A 56 6.51 -8.32 -17.26
C PHE A 56 5.30 -7.47 -17.65
N ASN A 57 5.13 -7.14 -18.93
CA ASN A 57 4.03 -6.29 -19.41
C ASN A 57 2.66 -6.93 -19.17
N GLY A 58 2.53 -8.25 -19.39
CA GLY A 58 1.29 -8.97 -19.10
C GLY A 58 0.96 -8.92 -17.61
N ALA A 59 1.96 -9.17 -16.75
CA ALA A 59 1.81 -9.09 -15.31
C ALA A 59 1.52 -7.66 -14.81
N PHE A 60 2.13 -6.64 -15.42
CA PHE A 60 1.92 -5.24 -15.08
C PHE A 60 0.51 -4.79 -15.45
N ASN A 61 0.05 -5.13 -16.65
CA ASN A 61 -1.30 -4.79 -17.10
C ASN A 61 -2.38 -5.59 -16.35
N LEU A 62 -2.07 -6.81 -15.90
CA LEU A 62 -2.91 -7.56 -14.95
C LEU A 62 -3.13 -6.77 -13.65
N GLY A 63 -2.06 -6.24 -13.06
CA GLY A 63 -2.16 -5.37 -11.87
C GLY A 63 -3.03 -4.14 -12.13
N ASN A 64 -2.87 -3.51 -13.30
CA ASN A 64 -3.68 -2.35 -13.70
C ASN A 64 -5.17 -2.71 -13.81
N SER A 65 -5.52 -3.86 -14.38
CA SER A 65 -6.90 -4.34 -14.48
C SER A 65 -7.50 -4.65 -13.12
N LEU A 66 -6.74 -5.28 -12.22
CA LEU A 66 -7.18 -5.56 -10.85
C LEU A 66 -7.51 -4.26 -10.10
N TYR A 67 -6.63 -3.27 -10.20
CA TYR A 67 -6.87 -1.97 -9.58
C TYR A 67 -8.13 -1.29 -10.14
N LYS A 68 -8.37 -1.32 -11.46
CA LYS A 68 -9.59 -0.72 -12.04
C LYS A 68 -10.87 -1.45 -11.66
N GLN A 69 -10.77 -2.70 -11.24
CA GLN A 69 -11.86 -3.47 -10.63
C GLN A 69 -11.97 -3.23 -9.11
N GLU A 70 -11.23 -2.28 -8.56
CA GLU A 70 -11.18 -1.96 -7.13
C GLU A 70 -10.65 -3.11 -6.25
N LYS A 71 -9.97 -4.10 -6.85
CA LYS A 71 -9.29 -5.20 -6.14
C LYS A 71 -7.90 -4.75 -5.71
N TYR A 72 -7.86 -3.75 -4.84
CA TYR A 72 -6.64 -3.00 -4.52
C TYR A 72 -5.57 -3.85 -3.85
N GLU A 73 -5.93 -4.78 -2.99
CA GLU A 73 -4.99 -5.68 -2.32
C GLU A 73 -4.35 -6.68 -3.29
N GLU A 74 -5.15 -7.24 -4.22
CA GLU A 74 -4.66 -8.13 -5.27
C GLU A 74 -3.72 -7.37 -6.22
N ALA A 75 -4.10 -6.14 -6.60
CA ALA A 75 -3.24 -5.27 -7.40
C ALA A 75 -1.92 -4.95 -6.67
N ALA A 76 -1.98 -4.63 -5.37
CA ALA A 76 -0.79 -4.36 -4.56
C ALA A 76 0.13 -5.59 -4.49
N ALA A 77 -0.42 -6.79 -4.28
CA ALA A 77 0.37 -8.02 -4.29
C ALA A 77 1.07 -8.23 -5.64
N GLN A 78 0.37 -7.99 -6.75
CA GLN A 78 0.91 -8.11 -8.09
C GLN A 78 2.05 -7.11 -8.35
N PHE A 79 1.83 -5.82 -8.05
CA PHE A 79 2.87 -4.80 -8.23
C PHE A 79 4.07 -5.03 -7.32
N LYS A 80 3.86 -5.51 -6.08
CA LYS A 80 4.95 -5.87 -5.17
C LYS A 80 5.88 -6.91 -5.79
N THR A 81 5.34 -7.94 -6.42
CA THR A 81 6.13 -8.94 -7.17
C THR A 81 6.91 -8.27 -8.31
N LEU A 82 6.27 -7.39 -9.08
CA LEU A 82 6.93 -6.67 -10.19
C LEU A 82 8.05 -5.75 -9.72
N THR A 83 7.96 -5.16 -8.52
CA THR A 83 9.07 -4.37 -7.96
C THR A 83 10.33 -5.20 -7.71
N GLN A 84 10.21 -6.53 -7.60
CA GLN A 84 11.33 -7.43 -7.38
C GLN A 84 11.95 -7.92 -8.69
N THR A 85 11.14 -8.01 -9.75
CA THR A 85 11.53 -8.56 -11.06
C THR A 85 11.71 -7.49 -12.15
N ALA A 86 11.46 -6.22 -11.85
CA ALA A 86 11.60 -5.12 -12.80
C ALA A 86 13.00 -5.07 -13.45
N PRO A 87 13.07 -4.94 -14.79
CA PRO A 87 14.32 -5.05 -15.54
C PRO A 87 15.25 -3.84 -15.39
N ASP A 88 14.71 -2.66 -15.09
CA ASP A 88 15.47 -1.43 -14.93
C ASP A 88 14.83 -0.47 -13.90
N LYS A 89 15.54 0.63 -13.59
CA LYS A 89 15.10 1.62 -12.60
C LYS A 89 13.79 2.33 -13.01
N PRO A 90 13.62 2.86 -14.24
CA PRO A 90 12.35 3.48 -14.63
C PRO A 90 11.14 2.55 -14.50
N ILE A 91 11.26 1.30 -14.94
CA ILE A 91 10.17 0.32 -14.83
C ILE A 91 9.92 -0.03 -13.36
N LYS A 92 10.99 -0.18 -12.56
CA LYS A 92 10.86 -0.38 -11.11
C LYS A 92 10.16 0.79 -10.43
N ALA A 93 10.43 2.02 -10.86
CA ALA A 93 9.76 3.21 -10.36
C ALA A 93 8.25 3.17 -10.64
N LYS A 94 7.85 2.84 -11.88
CA LYS A 94 6.42 2.66 -12.24
C LYS A 94 5.74 1.56 -11.43
N ALA A 95 6.41 0.42 -11.22
CA ALA A 95 5.88 -0.66 -10.40
C ALA A 95 5.69 -0.22 -8.93
N PHE A 96 6.66 0.48 -8.35
CA PHE A 96 6.53 1.06 -7.02
C PHE A 96 5.44 2.14 -6.93
N HIS A 97 5.30 2.97 -7.97
CA HIS A 97 4.24 3.97 -8.07
C HIS A 97 2.87 3.28 -8.02
N ASN A 98 2.64 2.28 -8.88
CA ASN A 98 1.37 1.57 -8.92
C ASN A 98 1.10 0.72 -7.67
N LEU A 99 2.15 0.19 -7.02
CA LEU A 99 2.06 -0.40 -5.69
C LEU A 99 1.55 0.64 -4.67
N GLY A 100 2.15 1.82 -4.64
CA GLY A 100 1.74 2.92 -3.77
C GLY A 100 0.29 3.34 -4.00
N ASN A 101 -0.12 3.44 -5.28
CA ASN A 101 -1.49 3.74 -5.69
C ASN A 101 -2.48 2.71 -5.15
N SER A 102 -2.17 1.42 -5.32
CA SER A 102 -3.01 0.32 -4.87
C SER A 102 -3.14 0.29 -3.35
N LEU A 103 -2.02 0.45 -2.63
CA LEU A 103 -2.00 0.51 -1.17
C LEU A 103 -2.74 1.73 -0.61
N LEU A 104 -2.63 2.88 -1.29
CA LEU A 104 -3.35 4.10 -0.92
C LEU A 104 -4.87 3.88 -0.98
N LYS A 105 -5.35 3.20 -2.02
CA LYS A 105 -6.78 2.87 -2.19
C LYS A 105 -7.26 1.77 -1.25
N ALA A 106 -6.38 0.85 -0.88
CA ALA A 106 -6.61 -0.12 0.19
C ALA A 106 -6.49 0.49 1.61
N GLU A 107 -6.33 1.81 1.73
CA GLU A 107 -6.14 2.55 2.99
C GLU A 107 -4.93 2.11 3.83
N LYS A 108 -3.96 1.42 3.22
CA LYS A 108 -2.69 1.02 3.82
C LYS A 108 -1.65 2.12 3.66
N TYR A 109 -1.89 3.24 4.32
CA TYR A 109 -1.17 4.49 4.05
C TYR A 109 0.33 4.41 4.36
N GLU A 110 0.75 3.71 5.41
CA GLU A 110 2.17 3.54 5.76
C GLU A 110 2.94 2.80 4.65
N GLU A 111 2.40 1.68 4.19
CA GLU A 111 2.98 0.86 3.13
C GLU A 111 2.97 1.62 1.79
N SER A 112 1.92 2.40 1.54
CA SER A 112 1.81 3.28 0.38
C SER A 112 2.91 4.35 0.35
N ILE A 113 3.19 4.99 1.49
CA ILE A 113 4.27 5.97 1.66
C ILE A 113 5.62 5.36 1.29
N ASP A 114 5.90 4.15 1.78
CA ASP A 114 7.16 3.49 1.46
C ASP A 114 7.27 3.07 -0.01
N ALA A 115 6.17 2.66 -0.63
CA ALA A 115 6.14 2.39 -2.06
C ALA A 115 6.45 3.65 -2.88
N TYR A 116 5.82 4.80 -2.61
CA TYR A 116 6.14 6.04 -3.32
C TYR A 116 7.55 6.57 -3.05
N LYS A 117 8.07 6.43 -1.82
CA LYS A 117 9.49 6.73 -1.52
C LYS A 117 10.42 5.89 -2.39
N ASN A 118 10.10 4.61 -2.57
CA ASN A 118 10.88 3.75 -3.45
C ASN A 118 10.70 4.11 -4.94
N ALA A 119 9.52 4.55 -5.38
CA ALA A 119 9.34 5.09 -6.73
C ALA A 119 10.28 6.28 -6.97
N LEU A 120 10.27 7.26 -6.06
CA LEU A 120 11.11 8.46 -6.14
C LEU A 120 12.62 8.19 -6.00
N ARG A 121 13.02 7.14 -5.26
CA ARG A 121 14.43 6.69 -5.25
C ARG A 121 14.90 6.18 -6.60
N ASN A 122 14.00 5.58 -7.40
CA ASN A 122 14.32 5.06 -8.72
C ASN A 122 14.14 6.11 -9.82
N GLN A 123 13.15 7.01 -9.67
CA GLN A 123 12.85 8.11 -10.59
C GLN A 123 12.57 9.41 -9.79
N PRO A 124 13.62 10.19 -9.45
CA PRO A 124 13.49 11.35 -8.57
C PRO A 124 12.72 12.54 -9.13
N ASP A 125 12.32 12.55 -10.39
CA ASP A 125 11.59 13.63 -11.06
C ASP A 125 10.10 13.31 -11.27
N ASP A 126 9.60 12.18 -10.75
CA ASP A 126 8.17 11.81 -10.79
C ASP A 126 7.32 12.73 -9.87
N ASP A 127 6.78 13.80 -10.45
CA ASP A 127 5.88 14.74 -9.78
C ASP A 127 4.61 14.09 -9.24
N GLN A 128 4.10 13.06 -9.93
CA GLN A 128 2.87 12.39 -9.52
C GLN A 128 3.14 11.50 -8.30
N ALA A 129 4.26 10.78 -8.25
CA ALA A 129 4.67 10.05 -7.06
C ALA A 129 4.93 10.99 -5.87
N ARG A 130 5.57 12.15 -6.09
CA ARG A 130 5.73 13.19 -5.04
C ARG A 130 4.38 13.64 -4.50
N TYR A 131 3.45 13.95 -5.39
CA TYR A 131 2.12 14.38 -5.01
C TYR A 131 1.37 13.30 -4.22
N ASN A 132 1.36 12.06 -4.72
CA ASN A 132 0.67 10.94 -4.07
C ASN A 132 1.30 10.57 -2.72
N LEU A 133 2.62 10.71 -2.58
CA LEU A 133 3.33 10.55 -1.30
C LEU A 133 2.82 11.55 -0.25
N ALA A 134 2.73 12.84 -0.61
CA ALA A 134 2.20 13.86 0.31
C ALA A 134 0.73 13.59 0.67
N TYR A 135 -0.07 13.15 -0.30
CA TYR A 135 -1.45 12.78 -0.07
C TYR A 135 -1.58 11.56 0.87
N ALA A 136 -0.76 10.52 0.70
CA ALA A 136 -0.72 9.36 1.58
C ALA A 136 -0.33 9.74 3.02
N MET A 137 0.65 10.63 3.20
CA MET A 137 1.03 11.16 4.52
C MET A 137 -0.12 11.91 5.19
N GLN A 138 -0.83 12.75 4.44
CA GLN A 138 -1.99 13.46 4.95
C GLN A 138 -3.08 12.49 5.40
N LYS A 139 -3.32 11.41 4.64
CA LYS A 139 -4.28 10.37 4.99
C LYS A 139 -3.89 9.59 6.25
N LEU A 140 -2.62 9.22 6.39
CA LEU A 140 -2.10 8.58 7.60
C LEU A 140 -2.31 9.47 8.84
N LYS A 141 -1.97 10.76 8.73
CA LYS A 141 -2.19 11.73 9.82
C LYS A 141 -3.67 11.82 10.20
N GLN A 142 -4.58 11.85 9.22
CA GLN A 142 -6.02 11.89 9.47
C GLN A 142 -6.52 10.61 10.17
N GLN A 143 -6.03 9.44 9.76
CA GLN A 143 -6.37 8.16 10.40
C GLN A 143 -5.94 8.14 11.87
N GLN A 144 -4.68 8.51 12.15
CA GLN A 144 -4.14 8.56 13.52
C GLN A 144 -4.88 9.58 14.39
N GLU A 145 -5.30 10.73 13.84
CA GLU A 145 -6.10 11.72 14.59
C GLU A 145 -7.51 11.23 14.94
N GLN A 146 -8.11 10.40 14.09
CA GLN A 146 -9.40 9.77 14.37
C GLN A 146 -9.29 8.68 15.42
N GLU A 147 -8.21 7.89 15.39
CA GLU A 147 -7.94 6.84 16.38
C GLU A 147 -7.76 7.44 17.78
N ASN A 148 -6.91 8.47 17.93
CA ASN A 148 -6.70 9.15 19.22
C ASN A 148 -8.02 9.73 19.79
N LYS A 149 -8.84 10.40 18.97
CA LYS A 149 -10.15 10.93 19.41
C LYS A 149 -11.13 9.85 19.87
N ASN A 150 -11.02 8.64 19.31
CA ASN A 150 -11.85 7.51 19.70
C ASN A 150 -11.35 6.83 20.99
N GLU A 151 -10.06 6.95 21.30
CA GLU A 151 -9.47 6.51 22.57
C GLU A 151 -9.87 7.46 23.70
N ASP A 152 -9.73 8.78 23.51
CA ASP A 152 -10.15 9.80 24.49
C ASP A 152 -11.64 9.62 24.88
N LYS A 153 -12.53 9.43 23.88
CA LYS A 153 -13.97 9.17 24.12
C LYS A 153 -14.27 7.84 24.81
N LYS A 154 -13.38 6.85 24.71
CA LYS A 154 -13.52 5.56 25.41
C LYS A 154 -13.03 5.65 26.85
N GLU A 155 -12.10 6.56 27.15
CA GLU A 155 -11.67 6.87 28.52
C GLU A 155 -12.74 7.69 29.24
N ASP A 156 -13.33 8.71 28.62
CA ASP A 156 -14.43 9.50 29.19
C ASP A 156 -15.63 8.59 29.59
N LYS A 157 -16.01 7.64 28.72
CA LYS A 157 -17.09 6.67 29.02
C LYS A 157 -16.75 5.64 30.10
N LYS A 158 -15.46 5.45 30.39
CA LYS A 158 -15.01 4.59 31.51
C LYS A 158 -14.93 5.37 32.82
N GLU A 159 -14.74 6.68 32.78
CA GLU A 159 -14.82 7.55 33.95
C GLU A 159 -16.27 7.77 34.40
N ASP A 160 -17.22 8.00 33.47
CA ASP A 160 -18.65 8.10 33.81
C ASP A 160 -19.17 6.81 34.49
N LYS A 161 -18.72 5.62 34.04
CA LYS A 161 -19.10 4.34 34.67
C LYS A 161 -18.40 4.07 36.01
N LYS A 162 -17.34 4.80 36.36
CA LYS A 162 -16.69 4.74 37.67
C LYS A 162 -17.27 5.73 38.66
N GLU A 163 -17.93 6.80 38.20
CA GLU A 163 -18.67 7.70 39.07
C GLU A 163 -20.03 7.12 39.50
N ASP A 164 -20.76 6.44 38.60
CA ASP A 164 -22.02 5.75 38.96
C ASP A 164 -21.81 4.61 39.98
N LYS A 165 -20.66 3.93 39.96
CA LYS A 165 -20.34 2.87 40.94
C LYS A 165 -19.84 3.39 42.29
N LYS A 166 -19.43 4.66 42.39
CA LYS A 166 -19.00 5.26 43.66
C LYS A 166 -20.16 5.85 44.48
N GLU A 167 -21.34 6.01 43.88
CA GLU A 167 -22.55 6.38 44.63
C GLU A 167 -23.31 5.17 45.23
N GLU A 168 -23.17 3.96 44.67
CA GLU A 168 -23.75 2.74 45.28
C GLU A 168 -22.91 2.17 46.45
N GLU A 169 -21.59 2.38 46.48
CA GLU A 169 -20.72 1.83 47.56
C GLU A 169 -20.65 2.69 48.84
N LYS A 170 -21.43 3.77 48.96
CA LYS A 170 -21.51 4.57 50.21
C LYS A 170 -22.59 4.12 51.20
N LYS A 171 -23.30 3.01 50.96
CA LYS A 171 -24.32 2.51 51.91
C LYS A 171 -23.91 1.32 52.78
N ASP A 172 -22.85 0.59 52.48
CA ASP A 172 -22.44 -0.55 53.30
C ASP A 172 -21.05 -0.35 53.90
N LYS A 173 -20.98 0.53 54.92
CA LYS A 173 -19.92 0.49 55.92
C LYS A 173 -20.52 0.18 57.27
N LYS A 174 -20.58 -1.10 57.61
CA LYS A 174 -20.40 -1.59 58.98
C LYS A 174 -19.98 -3.05 58.98
N GLU A 175 -19.04 -3.32 59.88
CA GLU A 175 -18.58 -4.61 60.42
C GLU A 175 -17.24 -5.18 59.91
N GLU A 176 -16.25 -4.99 60.80
CA GLU A 176 -15.17 -5.89 61.26
C GLU A 176 -14.05 -6.32 60.29
N LYS A 177 -12.78 -5.88 60.43
CA LYS A 177 -11.69 -6.09 61.43
C LYS A 177 -10.97 -7.46 61.40
N LYS A 178 -9.67 -7.42 61.00
CA LYS A 178 -8.42 -7.99 61.62
C LYS A 178 -7.42 -8.48 60.53
N GLU A 179 -6.22 -7.87 60.42
CA GLU A 179 -4.89 -8.33 60.92
C GLU A 179 -4.40 -9.65 60.26
N ASP A 180 -3.17 -9.87 59.78
CA ASP A 180 -1.90 -9.12 59.79
C ASP A 180 -0.93 -9.75 58.74
N LYS A 181 -0.04 -8.92 58.17
CA LYS A 181 1.31 -9.15 57.56
C LYS A 181 1.67 -10.42 56.74
N LYS A 182 2.23 -10.21 55.52
CA LYS A 182 3.70 -10.17 55.26
C LYS A 182 4.02 -9.91 53.77
N ASN A 183 5.10 -9.14 53.56
CA ASN A 183 5.75 -8.80 52.30
C ASN A 183 5.89 -9.96 51.30
N GLN A 184 5.66 -9.66 50.03
CA GLN A 184 6.66 -9.96 49.01
C GLN A 184 6.57 -8.95 47.87
N ASP A 185 7.63 -8.16 47.73
CA ASP A 185 7.96 -7.41 46.53
C ASP A 185 7.93 -8.37 45.33
N GLN A 186 6.94 -8.21 44.46
CA GLN A 186 7.06 -8.63 43.08
C GLN A 186 7.06 -7.37 42.22
N LYS A 187 8.25 -7.09 41.68
CA LYS A 187 8.43 -6.24 40.50
C LYS A 187 7.48 -6.75 39.42
N ASP A 188 6.41 -6.02 39.19
CA ASP A 188 5.72 -6.04 37.90
C ASP A 188 6.73 -5.58 36.84
N GLN A 189 7.33 -6.55 36.15
CA GLN A 189 7.83 -6.32 34.81
C GLN A 189 6.62 -5.93 33.97
N GLN A 190 6.40 -4.63 33.83
CA GLN A 190 5.69 -4.08 32.68
C GLN A 190 6.36 -4.65 31.45
N LYS A 191 5.72 -5.67 30.87
CA LYS A 191 5.91 -6.01 29.46
C LYS A 191 5.44 -4.77 28.70
N GLU A 192 6.39 -3.92 28.31
CA GLU A 192 6.19 -3.04 27.17
C GLU A 192 5.63 -3.90 26.03
N PRO A 193 4.47 -3.57 25.45
CA PRO A 193 4.10 -4.14 24.16
C PRO A 193 5.19 -3.71 23.19
N GLN A 194 6.01 -4.67 22.75
CA GLN A 194 6.94 -4.47 21.65
C GLN A 194 6.11 -4.01 20.44
N LYS A 195 6.17 -2.71 20.14
CA LYS A 195 5.61 -2.17 18.89
C LYS A 195 6.28 -2.91 17.72
N PRO A 196 5.52 -3.39 16.72
CA PRO A 196 6.10 -3.92 15.51
C PRO A 196 7.03 -2.87 14.90
N LYS A 197 8.30 -3.25 14.68
CA LYS A 197 9.24 -2.50 13.88
C LYS A 197 8.66 -2.38 12.47
N ASP A 198 8.40 -1.14 12.04
CA ASP A 198 8.17 -0.65 10.66
C ASP A 198 7.01 0.35 10.53
N GLN A 199 6.33 0.72 11.62
CA GLN A 199 5.29 1.76 11.56
C GLN A 199 5.89 3.16 11.69
N MET A 200 5.67 4.01 10.68
CA MET A 200 6.09 5.41 10.66
C MET A 200 5.36 6.20 11.76
N SER A 201 6.11 6.88 12.64
CA SER A 201 5.48 7.65 13.72
C SER A 201 4.76 8.88 13.16
N ARG A 202 3.70 9.35 13.84
CA ARG A 202 2.97 10.58 13.49
C ARG A 202 3.90 11.77 13.27
N GLU A 203 4.92 11.87 14.11
CA GLU A 203 5.92 12.93 14.09
C GLU A 203 6.84 12.82 12.87
N GLU A 204 7.23 11.60 12.49
CA GLU A 204 8.03 11.35 11.29
C GLU A 204 7.25 11.69 10.03
N ALA A 205 6.01 11.23 9.92
CA ALA A 205 5.12 11.56 8.80
C ALA A 205 4.92 13.08 8.69
N GLN A 206 4.76 13.78 9.82
CA GLN A 206 4.60 15.22 9.83
C GLN A 206 5.89 15.96 9.43
N ARG A 207 7.05 15.57 9.95
CA ARG A 207 8.33 16.18 9.56
C ARG A 207 8.61 16.00 8.08
N LEU A 208 8.31 14.82 7.53
CA LEU A 208 8.52 14.55 6.12
C LEU A 208 7.53 15.34 5.25
N LEU A 209 6.27 15.44 5.67
CA LEU A 209 5.29 16.30 4.99
C LEU A 209 5.72 17.77 5.01
N GLU A 210 6.17 18.29 6.15
CA GLU A 210 6.70 19.66 6.26
C GLU A 210 7.95 19.88 5.40
N ALA A 211 8.83 18.89 5.28
CA ALA A 211 9.98 18.95 4.39
C ALA A 211 9.54 19.04 2.92
N MET A 212 8.59 18.20 2.50
CA MET A 212 8.03 18.25 1.14
C MET A 212 7.28 19.56 0.87
N GLU A 213 6.58 20.11 1.86
CA GLU A 213 5.89 21.40 1.77
C GLU A 213 6.85 22.57 1.61
N ARG A 214 8.02 22.52 2.26
CA ARG A 214 9.08 23.54 2.10
C ARG A 214 9.72 23.48 0.72
N GLU A 215 9.82 22.29 0.14
CA GLU A 215 10.42 22.09 -1.17
C GLU A 215 9.52 22.57 -2.33
N ASP A 216 8.20 22.64 -2.18
CA ASP A 216 7.34 23.04 -3.30
C ASP A 216 6.00 23.72 -2.93
N LYS A 217 5.89 25.03 -3.22
CA LYS A 217 4.63 25.80 -3.11
C LYS A 217 3.55 25.29 -4.08
N ASN A 218 3.92 24.63 -5.17
CA ASN A 218 2.97 24.12 -6.17
C ASN A 218 2.25 22.86 -5.69
N ILE A 219 2.90 22.03 -4.87
CA ILE A 219 2.28 20.84 -4.29
C ILE A 219 1.10 21.26 -3.40
N GLN A 220 1.22 22.33 -2.60
CA GLN A 220 0.11 22.80 -1.78
C GLN A 220 -1.10 23.31 -2.59
N GLU A 221 -0.88 24.01 -3.70
CA GLU A 221 -1.98 24.39 -4.59
C GLU A 221 -2.65 23.18 -5.23
N LYS A 222 -1.87 22.17 -5.67
CA LYS A 222 -2.40 20.91 -6.20
C LYS A 222 -3.15 20.12 -5.12
N LEU A 223 -2.61 20.02 -3.88
CA LEU A 223 -3.27 19.36 -2.75
C LEU A 223 -4.62 20.02 -2.42
N LYS A 224 -4.72 21.34 -2.52
CA LYS A 224 -5.97 22.08 -2.29
C LYS A 224 -6.96 21.96 -3.45
N LYS A 225 -6.50 22.09 -4.70
CA LYS A 225 -7.34 22.02 -5.92
C LYS A 225 -7.85 20.60 -6.20
N GLN A 226 -7.10 19.59 -5.78
CA GLN A 226 -7.36 18.20 -6.13
C GLN A 226 -7.96 17.38 -4.96
N LYS A 227 -8.23 18.00 -3.80
CA LYS A 227 -9.13 17.44 -2.75
C LYS A 227 -10.49 16.99 -3.30
N THR A 228 -10.87 17.46 -4.49
CA THR A 228 -12.06 17.07 -5.26
C THR A 228 -11.80 16.12 -6.44
N THR A 229 -10.55 15.83 -6.83
CA THR A 229 -10.18 15.11 -8.08
C THR A 229 -8.87 14.31 -8.00
N VAL A 230 -8.46 13.74 -6.85
CA VAL A 230 -7.31 12.81 -6.82
C VAL A 230 -7.67 11.48 -7.49
N GLY A 231 -7.74 11.51 -8.82
CA GLY A 231 -7.67 10.34 -9.67
C GLY A 231 -6.26 9.79 -9.54
N VAL A 232 -6.12 8.71 -8.79
CA VAL A 232 -4.88 7.96 -8.71
C VAL A 232 -4.77 7.20 -10.04
N ASP A 233 -4.08 7.84 -10.98
CA ASP A 233 -3.87 7.31 -12.33
C ASP A 233 -2.80 6.21 -12.30
N ILE A 234 -3.13 5.11 -12.95
CA ILE A 234 -2.25 3.94 -13.01
C ILE A 234 -1.32 4.13 -14.19
N GLU A 235 -0.02 3.98 -13.95
CA GLU A 235 0.98 3.91 -15.02
C GLU A 235 0.63 2.73 -15.95
N LYS A 236 0.71 2.95 -17.26
CA LYS A 236 0.48 1.93 -18.29
C LYS A 236 1.81 1.53 -18.94
N ASP A 237 1.93 0.28 -19.35
CA ASP A 237 3.16 -0.30 -19.93
C ASP A 237 2.98 -0.72 -21.41
N TRP A 238 2.03 -0.11 -22.12
CA TRP A 238 1.74 -0.36 -23.54
C TRP A 238 1.56 0.90 -24.36
#